data_AF-A0A1Q8QLF3-F1
#
_entry.id   AF-A0A1Q8QLF3-F1
#
_cell.length_a   1.000
_cell.length_b   1.000
_cell.length_c   1.000
_cell.angle_alpha   90.00
_cell.angle_beta   90.00
_cell.angle_gamma   90.00
#
_symmetry.space_group_name_H-M   'P 1'
#
loop_
_entity.id
_entity.type
_entity.pdbx_description
1 polymer ?
#
loop_
_entity_poly.entity_id
_entity_poly.type
_entity_poly.pdbx_seq_one_letter_code
_entity_poly.pdbx_strand_id
1 'polypeptide(L)'
;MKRARQKIKTQNRKRVRLRSGSLFVLCITLAVAGSSGWQLLKLRSQVEGQLANLSQEKVTLLQQEKLLHDEITQLNTPSYIEQLAREQLGLVKHGEILISPKN
;
A
#
# COMPACT_ATOMS: atom_id res chain seq x y z
N MET A 1 27.24 -77.19 -13.76
CA MET A 1 27.10 -75.72 -13.82
C MET A 1 26.65 -75.21 -12.46
N LYS A 2 27.53 -74.63 -11.64
CA LYS A 2 27.21 -74.16 -10.27
C LYS A 2 27.04 -72.64 -10.31
N ARG A 3 25.80 -72.15 -10.21
CA ARG A 3 25.50 -70.70 -10.14
C ARG A 3 25.91 -70.16 -8.77
N ALA A 4 26.97 -69.37 -8.73
CA ALA A 4 27.41 -68.66 -7.55
C ALA A 4 26.33 -67.65 -7.13
N ARG A 5 25.78 -67.82 -5.93
CA ARG A 5 24.87 -66.85 -5.32
C ARG A 5 25.68 -65.61 -4.92
N GLN A 6 25.56 -64.55 -5.71
CA GLN A 6 26.12 -63.24 -5.37
C GLN A 6 25.42 -62.73 -4.10
N LYS A 7 26.18 -62.61 -3.01
CA LYS A 7 25.73 -61.97 -1.78
C LYS A 7 25.64 -60.47 -2.05
N ILE A 8 24.42 -59.94 -2.13
CA ILE A 8 24.17 -58.50 -2.15
C ILE A 8 24.72 -57.94 -0.83
N LYS A 9 25.85 -57.25 -0.92
CA LYS A 9 26.48 -56.56 0.20
C LYS A 9 25.60 -55.36 0.52
N THR A 10 24.68 -55.52 1.46
CA THR A 10 23.86 -54.42 1.97
C THR A 10 24.81 -53.34 2.50
N GLN A 11 24.90 -52.24 1.77
CA GLN A 11 25.66 -51.07 2.19
C GLN A 11 25.10 -50.62 3.54
N ASN A 12 25.94 -50.76 4.55
CA ASN A 12 25.72 -50.31 5.90
C ASN A 12 25.54 -48.79 5.83
N ARG A 13 24.29 -48.31 5.73
CA ARG A 13 23.96 -46.89 5.82
C ARG A 13 24.46 -46.46 7.18
N LYS A 14 25.63 -45.79 7.20
CA LYS A 14 26.19 -45.15 8.38
C LYS A 14 25.10 -44.25 8.93
N ARG A 15 24.33 -44.74 9.90
CA ARG A 15 23.39 -43.93 10.66
C ARG A 15 24.26 -42.87 11.29
N VAL A 16 24.22 -41.66 10.75
CA VAL A 16 24.78 -40.48 11.38
C VAL A 16 24.15 -40.45 12.76
N ARG A 17 24.92 -40.89 13.76
CA ARG A 17 24.59 -40.78 15.17
C ARG A 17 24.77 -39.30 15.47
N LEU A 18 23.85 -38.49 14.95
CA LEU A 18 23.70 -37.09 15.28
C LEU A 18 23.61 -37.06 16.79
N ARG A 19 24.71 -36.66 17.43
CA ARG A 19 24.72 -36.39 18.86
C ARG A 19 23.54 -35.47 19.10
N SER A 20 22.69 -35.80 20.06
CA SER A 20 21.48 -35.03 20.40
C SER A 20 21.80 -33.53 20.55
N GLY A 21 23.00 -33.17 21.04
CA GLY A 21 23.48 -31.79 21.07
C GLY A 21 23.63 -31.10 19.70
N SER A 22 24.06 -31.81 18.65
CA SER A 22 24.18 -31.26 17.29
C SER A 22 22.82 -30.96 16.67
N LEU A 23 21.79 -31.76 16.98
CA LEU A 23 20.40 -31.48 16.55
C LEU A 23 19.85 -30.25 17.28
N PHE A 24 20.15 -30.10 18.58
CA PHE A 24 19.78 -28.92 19.34
C PHE A 24 20.40 -27.64 18.77
N VAL A 25 21.70 -27.66 18.47
CA VAL A 25 22.39 -26.50 17.86
C VAL A 25 21.79 -26.16 16.50
N LEU A 26 21.50 -27.17 15.66
CA LEU A 26 20.86 -26.94 14.36
C LEU A 26 19.45 -26.32 14.52
N CYS A 27 18.63 -26.83 15.44
CA CYS A 27 17.31 -26.28 15.72
C CYS A 27 17.38 -24.82 16.22
N ILE A 28 18.34 -24.49 17.08
CA ILE A 28 18.55 -23.13 17.56
C ILE A 28 18.95 -22.21 16.40
N THR A 29 19.86 -22.64 15.52
CA THR A 29 20.25 -21.84 14.36
C THR A 29 19.10 -21.61 13.38
N LEU A 30 18.23 -22.61 13.17
CA LEU A 30 17.04 -22.47 12.34
C LEU A 30 15.98 -21.58 13.00
N ALA A 31 15.82 -21.64 14.33
CA ALA A 31 14.90 -20.77 15.06
C ALA A 31 15.34 -19.31 15.01
N VAL A 32 16.65 -19.03 15.13
CA VAL A 32 17.21 -17.67 15.03
C VAL A 32 17.14 -17.15 13.59
N ALA A 33 17.47 -17.97 12.58
CA ALA A 33 17.33 -17.57 11.19
C ALA A 33 15.85 -17.36 10.79
N GLY A 34 14.94 -18.18 11.31
CA GLY A 34 13.51 -18.05 11.11
C GLY A 34 12.95 -16.77 11.72
N SER A 35 13.35 -16.42 12.94
CA SER A 35 12.86 -15.21 13.61
C SER A 35 13.28 -13.92 12.88
N SER A 36 14.49 -13.88 12.31
CA SER A 36 14.94 -12.75 11.48
C SER A 36 14.13 -12.61 10.18
N GLY A 37 13.76 -13.72 9.54
CA GLY A 37 12.93 -13.69 8.33
C GLY A 37 11.52 -13.14 8.58
N TRP A 38 10.91 -13.49 9.72
CA TRP A 38 9.59 -13.00 10.12
C TRP A 38 9.60 -11.49 10.43
N GLN A 39 10.67 -10.99 11.05
CA GLN A 39 10.82 -9.55 11.32
C GLN A 39 10.92 -8.74 10.01
N LEU A 40 11.63 -9.26 9.00
CA LEU A 40 11.77 -8.60 7.72
C LEU A 40 10.44 -8.48 6.96
N LEU A 41 9.61 -9.53 6.98
CA LEU A 41 8.29 -9.51 6.35
C LEU A 41 7.33 -8.55 7.06
N LYS A 42 7.36 -8.52 8.40
CA LYS A 42 6.53 -7.59 9.18
C LYS A 42 6.93 -6.13 8.96
N LEU A 43 8.22 -5.85 8.77
CA LEU A 43 8.68 -4.50 8.48
C LEU A 43 8.32 -4.08 7.05
N ARG A 44 8.44 -4.99 6.08
CA ARG A 44 8.03 -4.72 4.69
C ARG A 44 6.54 -4.40 4.59
N SER A 45 5.67 -5.16 5.24
CA SER A 45 4.23 -4.90 5.19
C SER A 45 3.84 -3.56 5.83
N GLN A 46 4.53 -3.14 6.89
CA GLN A 46 4.32 -1.83 7.49
C GLN A 46 4.77 -0.69 6.58
N VAL A 47 5.93 -0.81 5.96
CA VAL A 47 6.48 0.20 5.04
C VAL A 47 5.63 0.30 3.77
N GLU A 48 5.21 -0.84 3.20
CA GLU A 48 4.33 -0.88 2.03
C GLU A 48 2.96 -0.26 2.32
N GLY A 49 2.37 -0.54 3.49
CA GLY A 49 1.12 0.09 3.91
C GLY A 49 1.26 1.61 4.09
N GLN A 50 2.35 2.07 4.68
CA GLN A 50 2.64 3.50 4.82
C GLN A 50 2.83 4.19 3.46
N LEU A 51 3.60 3.56 2.55
CA LEU A 51 3.79 4.06 1.19
C LEU A 51 2.49 4.12 0.41
N ALA A 52 1.63 3.10 0.53
CA ALA A 52 0.31 3.10 -0.10
C ALA A 52 -0.55 4.27 0.39
N ASN A 53 -0.62 4.47 1.72
CA ASN A 53 -1.39 5.57 2.31
C ASN A 53 -0.86 6.95 1.87
N LEU A 54 0.47 7.15 1.94
CA LEU A 54 1.12 8.39 1.50
C LEU A 54 0.90 8.66 0.01
N SER A 55 0.95 7.61 -0.82
CA SER A 55 0.69 7.74 -2.26
C SER A 55 -0.75 8.15 -2.53
N GLN A 56 -1.71 7.60 -1.79
CA GLN A 56 -3.12 7.93 -1.91
C GLN A 56 -3.38 9.37 -1.48
N GLU A 57 -2.82 9.78 -0.34
CA GLU A 57 -2.94 11.15 0.17
C GLU A 57 -2.35 12.18 -0.80
N LYS A 58 -1.20 11.86 -1.40
CA LYS A 58 -0.61 12.70 -2.44
C LYS A 58 -1.55 12.86 -3.65
N VAL A 59 -2.18 11.78 -4.10
CA VAL A 59 -3.12 11.83 -5.23
C VAL A 59 -4.34 12.69 -4.88
N THR A 60 -4.89 12.54 -3.68
CA THR A 60 -6.04 13.35 -3.23
C THR A 60 -5.69 14.83 -3.15
N LEU A 61 -4.52 15.16 -2.63
CA LEU A 61 -4.06 16.56 -2.50
C LEU A 61 -3.82 17.18 -3.87
N LEU A 62 -3.21 16.45 -4.82
CA LEU A 62 -3.02 16.94 -6.19
C LEU A 62 -4.36 17.16 -6.92
N GLN A 63 -5.37 16.33 -6.63
CA GLN A 63 -6.70 16.54 -7.20
C GLN A 63 -7.37 17.78 -6.60
N GLN A 64 -7.24 18.00 -5.28
CA GLN A 64 -7.76 19.20 -4.63
C GLN A 64 -7.06 20.46 -5.14
N GLU A 65 -5.73 20.43 -5.31
CA GLU A 65 -4.96 21.55 -5.85
C GLU A 65 -5.49 21.95 -7.23
N LYS A 66 -5.71 20.98 -8.13
CA LYS A 66 -6.26 21.25 -9.46
C LYS A 66 -7.63 21.89 -9.40
N LEU A 67 -8.53 21.34 -8.58
CA LEU A 67 -9.89 21.89 -8.42
C LEU A 67 -9.86 23.33 -7.90
N LEU A 68 -9.03 23.59 -6.89
CA LEU A 68 -8.83 24.93 -6.33
C LEU A 68 -8.23 25.89 -7.36
N HIS A 69 -7.27 25.43 -8.16
CA HIS A 69 -6.68 26.24 -9.22
C HIS A 69 -7.70 26.59 -10.29
N ASP A 70 -8.51 25.63 -10.71
CA ASP A 70 -9.60 25.86 -11.66
C ASP A 70 -10.62 26.85 -11.09
N GLU A 71 -11.00 26.73 -9.82
CA GLU A 71 -11.88 27.69 -9.14
C GLU A 71 -11.27 29.10 -9.09
N ILE A 72 -9.98 29.22 -8.76
CA ILE A 72 -9.26 30.51 -8.79
C ILE A 72 -9.28 31.09 -10.21
N THR A 73 -9.02 30.30 -11.24
CA THR A 73 -9.05 30.79 -12.63
C THR A 73 -10.44 31.27 -13.04
N GLN A 74 -11.50 30.59 -12.61
CA GLN A 74 -12.88 31.00 -12.83
C GLN A 74 -13.21 32.30 -12.06
N LEU A 75 -12.82 32.39 -10.79
CA LEU A 75 -12.98 33.58 -9.94
C LEU A 75 -12.20 34.80 -10.45
N ASN A 76 -11.18 34.62 -11.30
CA ASN A 76 -10.50 35.74 -11.95
C ASN A 76 -11.26 36.32 -13.15
N THR A 77 -12.40 35.73 -13.53
CA THR A 77 -13.24 36.25 -14.63
C THR A 77 -14.41 37.09 -14.09
N PRO A 78 -14.63 38.32 -14.59
CA PRO A 78 -15.72 39.18 -14.12
C PRO A 78 -17.12 38.56 -14.28
N SER A 79 -17.31 37.75 -15.33
CA SER A 79 -18.58 37.07 -15.61
C SER A 79 -18.92 36.03 -14.54
N TYR A 80 -17.93 35.27 -14.07
CA TYR A 80 -18.15 34.26 -13.04
C TYR A 80 -18.38 34.90 -11.67
N ILE A 81 -17.65 35.98 -11.35
CA ILE A 81 -17.91 36.78 -10.13
C ILE A 81 -19.34 37.31 -10.14
N GLU A 82 -19.81 37.84 -11.27
CA GLU A 82 -21.17 38.35 -11.43
C GLU A 82 -22.23 37.24 -11.24
N GLN A 83 -22.01 36.06 -11.82
CA GLN A 83 -22.89 34.92 -11.63
C GLN A 83 -22.91 34.47 -10.15
N LEU A 84 -21.74 34.35 -9.53
CA LEU A 84 -21.63 33.98 -8.11
C LEU A 84 -22.30 35.01 -7.20
N ALA A 85 -22.14 36.30 -7.48
CA ALA A 85 -22.80 37.38 -6.75
C ALA A 85 -24.33 37.35 -6.90
N ARG A 86 -24.84 37.00 -8.08
CA ARG A 86 -26.29 36.79 -8.31
C ARG A 86 -26.81 35.56 -7.58
N GLU A 87 -26.09 34.44 -7.63
CA GLU A 87 -26.53 33.16 -7.05
C GLU A 87 -26.42 33.12 -5.52
N GLN A 88 -25.28 33.56 -4.96
CA GLN A 88 -24.99 33.45 -3.52
C GLN A 88 -25.50 34.65 -2.72
N LEU A 89 -25.46 35.85 -3.32
CA LEU A 89 -25.77 37.10 -2.63
C LEU A 89 -27.04 37.78 -3.15
N GLY A 90 -27.65 37.27 -4.24
CA GLY A 90 -28.82 37.90 -4.85
C GLY A 90 -28.54 39.30 -5.40
N LEU A 91 -27.28 39.65 -5.66
CA LEU A 91 -26.92 40.99 -6.12
C LEU A 91 -27.26 41.17 -7.60
N VAL A 92 -27.72 42.36 -7.96
CA VAL A 92 -28.05 42.74 -9.33
C VAL A 92 -27.31 44.02 -9.71
N LYS A 93 -27.02 44.23 -11.01
CA LYS A 93 -26.37 45.47 -11.44
C LYS A 93 -27.31 46.65 -11.27
N HIS A 94 -26.72 47.85 -11.19
CA HIS A 94 -27.49 49.08 -11.10
C HIS A 94 -28.41 49.23 -12.33
N GLY A 95 -29.72 49.30 -12.10
CA GLY A 95 -30.75 49.35 -13.14
C GLY A 95 -31.43 48.02 -13.47
N GLU A 96 -30.98 46.90 -12.90
CA GLU A 96 -31.65 45.60 -12.99
C GLU A 96 -32.67 45.41 -11.85
N ILE A 97 -33.74 44.64 -12.09
CA ILE A 97 -34.79 44.37 -11.10
C ILE A 97 -34.74 42.88 -10.74
N LEU A 98 -34.67 42.58 -9.43
CA LEU A 98 -34.67 41.22 -8.91
C LEU A 98 -36.11 40.66 -8.93
N ILE A 99 -36.36 39.61 -9.71
CA ILE A 99 -37.67 38.96 -9.80
C ILE A 99 -37.63 37.67 -8.98
N SER A 100 -38.31 37.66 -7.84
CA SER A 100 -38.48 36.46 -7.02
C SER A 100 -39.74 35.69 -7.48
N PRO A 101 -39.68 34.35 -7.63
CA PRO A 101 -40.86 33.57 -7.97
C PRO A 101 -41.93 33.71 -6.89
N LYS A 102 -43.15 34.04 -7.30
CA LYS A 102 -44.31 34.14 -6.41
C LYS A 102 -44.85 32.73 -6.18
N ASN A 103 -44.57 32.17 -5.00
CA ASN A 103 -45.27 30.96 -4.52
C ASN A 103 -46.74 31.28 -4.22
#